data_AF-A0A1S1CE18-F1
#
_entry.id   AF-A0A1S1CE18-F1
#
_cell.length_a   1.000
_cell.length_b   1.000
_cell.length_c   1.000
_cell.angle_alpha   90.00
_cell.angle_beta   90.00
_cell.angle_gamma   90.00
#
_symmetry.space_group_name_H-M   'P 1'
#
loop_
_entity.id
_entity.type
_entity.pdbx_description
1 polymer ?
#
loop_
_entity_poly.entity_id
_entity_poly.type
_entity_poly.pdbx_seq_one_letter_code
_entity_poly.pdbx_strand_id
1 'polypeptide(L)'
;MTATPHQRITALHKQRRALQQRARSIRAAAGTPYSSEVHLLLGQSYLDPASWQELAHATGVRAAVRRAQFVRRYKPLLARLEAAIDQYEQASAAQNSPGAERTP
;
A
#
# COMPACT_ATOMS: atom_id res chain seq x y z
N MET A 1 -14.54 -3.74 -21.43
CA MET A 1 -14.40 -5.05 -20.76
C MET A 1 -14.21 -4.82 -19.26
N THR A 2 -15.18 -5.20 -18.42
CA THR A 2 -15.09 -5.06 -16.97
C THR A 2 -14.24 -6.18 -16.38
N ALA A 3 -13.14 -5.84 -15.71
CA ALA A 3 -12.30 -6.84 -15.03
C ALA A 3 -13.12 -7.69 -14.06
N THR A 4 -12.94 -9.01 -14.11
CA THR A 4 -13.63 -9.94 -13.21
C THR A 4 -13.27 -9.64 -11.75
N PRO A 5 -14.14 -9.93 -10.78
CA PRO A 5 -13.84 -9.69 -9.36
C PRO A 5 -12.51 -10.30 -8.90
N HIS A 6 -12.14 -11.47 -9.45
CA HIS A 6 -10.83 -12.09 -9.23
C HIS A 6 -9.67 -11.23 -9.75
N GLN A 7 -9.77 -10.73 -11.00
CA GLN A 7 -8.75 -9.85 -11.57
C GLN A 7 -8.59 -8.56 -10.76
N ARG A 8 -9.68 -7.99 -10.22
CA ARG A 8 -9.63 -6.79 -9.37
C ARG A 8 -8.89 -7.04 -8.08
N ILE A 9 -9.13 -8.16 -7.40
CA ILE A 9 -8.47 -8.50 -6.14
C ILE A 9 -6.97 -8.76 -6.35
N THR A 10 -6.61 -9.46 -7.43
CA THR A 10 -5.21 -9.66 -7.81
C THR A 10 -4.52 -8.34 -8.15
N ALA A 11 -5.19 -7.43 -8.85
CA ALA A 11 -4.64 -6.10 -9.18
C ALA A 11 -4.35 -5.28 -7.92
N LEU A 12 -5.27 -5.25 -6.95
CA LEU A 12 -5.07 -4.55 -5.67
C LEU A 12 -3.89 -5.13 -4.87
N HIS A 13 -3.72 -6.45 -4.89
CA HIS A 13 -2.57 -7.09 -4.26
C HIS A 13 -1.25 -6.71 -4.94
N LYS A 14 -1.21 -6.69 -6.28
CA LYS A 14 -0.03 -6.22 -7.03
C LYS A 14 0.29 -4.75 -6.72
N GLN A 15 -0.71 -3.87 -6.69
CA GLN A 15 -0.54 -2.47 -6.34
C GLN A 15 0.06 -2.31 -4.94
N ARG A 16 -0.42 -3.07 -3.95
CA ARG A 16 0.16 -3.08 -2.60
C ARG A 16 1.63 -3.45 -2.58
N ARG A 17 2.00 -4.53 -3.30
CA ARG A 17 3.40 -4.98 -3.38
C ARG A 17 4.30 -3.93 -4.02
N ALA A 18 3.80 -3.25 -5.06
CA ALA A 18 4.50 -2.13 -5.69
C ALA A 18 4.73 -0.97 -4.70
N LEU A 19 3.70 -0.58 -3.94
CA LEU A 19 3.82 0.46 -2.91
C LEU A 19 4.79 0.05 -1.78
N GLN A 20 4.75 -1.20 -1.33
CA GLN A 20 5.73 -1.73 -0.36
C GLN A 20 7.16 -1.64 -0.89
N GLN A 21 7.37 -2.02 -2.14
CA GLN A 21 8.68 -1.93 -2.77
C GLN A 21 9.14 -0.48 -2.89
N ARG A 22 8.26 0.44 -3.33
CA ARG A 22 8.56 1.87 -3.43
C ARG A 22 8.96 2.46 -2.08
N ALA A 23 8.19 2.19 -1.02
CA ALA A 23 8.52 2.65 0.33
C ALA A 23 9.89 2.13 0.79
N ARG A 24 10.21 0.85 0.55
CA ARG A 24 11.54 0.28 0.84
C ARG A 24 12.65 0.97 0.07
N SER A 25 12.44 1.25 -1.22
CA SER A 25 13.40 1.96 -2.05
C SER A 25 13.66 3.38 -1.55
N ILE A 26 12.60 4.14 -1.21
CA ILE A 26 12.75 5.49 -0.63
C ILE A 26 13.53 5.42 0.68
N ARG A 27 13.18 4.51 1.59
CA ARG A 27 13.91 4.32 2.85
C ARG A 27 15.38 3.98 2.64
N ALA A 28 15.68 3.09 1.70
CA ALA A 28 17.05 2.72 1.39
C ALA A 28 17.86 3.89 0.80
N ALA A 29 17.22 4.73 -0.02
CA ALA A 29 17.86 5.89 -0.63
C ALA A 29 18.03 7.07 0.35
N ALA A 30 17.02 7.34 1.17
CA ALA A 30 17.01 8.48 2.09
C ALA A 30 17.70 8.19 3.44
N GLY A 31 17.89 6.92 3.79
CA GLY A 31 18.44 6.51 5.09
C GLY A 31 17.53 6.80 6.29
N THR A 32 16.31 7.30 6.07
CA THR A 32 15.37 7.67 7.13
C THR A 32 14.46 6.49 7.51
N PRO A 33 14.07 6.35 8.79
CA PRO A 33 13.04 5.38 9.17
C PRO A 33 11.70 5.73 8.50
N TYR A 34 10.80 4.75 8.40
CA TYR A 34 9.44 5.01 7.93
C TYR A 34 8.74 6.02 8.85
N SER A 35 7.93 6.90 8.26
CA SER A 35 6.99 7.70 9.04
C SER A 35 6.04 6.78 9.82
N SER A 36 5.52 7.24 10.96
CA SER A 36 4.58 6.47 11.78
C SER A 36 3.37 6.01 10.97
N GLU A 37 2.85 6.84 10.07
CA GLU A 37 1.72 6.49 9.21
C GLU A 37 2.09 5.40 8.19
N VAL A 38 3.24 5.50 7.50
CA VAL A 38 3.71 4.44 6.60
C VAL A 38 3.97 3.14 7.37
N HIS A 39 4.58 3.22 8.55
CA HIS A 39 4.85 2.04 9.38
C HIS A 39 3.56 1.35 9.81
N LEU A 40 2.56 2.11 10.29
CA LEU A 40 1.26 1.59 10.67
C LEU A 40 0.51 0.99 9.47
N LEU A 41 0.45 1.70 8.34
CA LEU A 41 -0.26 1.22 7.16
C LEU A 41 0.42 0.01 6.52
N LEU A 42 1.74 -0.13 6.66
CA LEU A 42 2.50 -1.31 6.24
C LEU A 42 2.32 -2.49 7.21
N GLY A 43 2.29 -2.23 8.51
CA GLY A 43 2.16 -3.22 9.59
C GLY A 43 0.73 -3.66 9.90
N GLN A 44 -0.30 -2.95 9.41
CA GLN A 44 -1.68 -3.42 9.55
C GLN A 44 -1.89 -4.72 8.76
N SER A 45 -2.02 -5.82 9.50
CA SER A 45 -2.33 -7.19 9.02
C SER A 45 -3.73 -7.38 8.44
N TYR A 46 -4.44 -6.33 8.01
CA TYR A 46 -5.79 -6.47 7.42
C TYR A 46 -5.80 -7.15 6.03
N LEU A 47 -4.66 -7.69 5.61
CA LEU A 47 -4.39 -8.41 4.38
C LEU A 47 -3.45 -9.57 4.70
N ASP A 48 -3.91 -10.50 5.53
CA ASP A 48 -3.19 -11.75 5.59
C ASP A 48 -3.15 -12.33 4.16
N PRO A 49 -1.99 -12.73 3.63
CA PRO A 49 -1.90 -13.42 2.36
C PRO A 49 -2.91 -14.59 2.28
N ALA A 50 -3.20 -15.22 3.42
CA ALA A 50 -4.23 -16.25 3.54
C ALA A 50 -5.63 -15.71 3.21
N SER A 51 -6.01 -14.53 3.73
CA SER A 51 -7.32 -13.91 3.45
C SER A 51 -7.50 -13.55 1.97
N TRP A 52 -6.43 -13.08 1.33
CA TRP A 52 -6.43 -12.80 -0.11
C TRP A 52 -6.55 -14.08 -0.93
N GLN A 53 -5.77 -15.10 -0.61
CA GLN A 53 -5.74 -16.37 -1.34
C GLN A 53 -7.08 -17.12 -1.19
N GLU A 54 -7.64 -17.16 0.02
CA GLU A 54 -8.98 -17.70 0.27
C GLU A 54 -10.06 -16.98 -0.56
N LEU A 55 -10.06 -15.64 -0.58
CA LEU A 55 -11.02 -14.88 -1.38
C LEU A 55 -10.79 -15.03 -2.88
N ALA A 56 -9.55 -15.18 -3.33
CA ALA A 56 -9.22 -15.39 -4.73
C ALA A 56 -9.74 -16.74 -5.23
N HIS A 57 -9.61 -17.81 -4.44
CA HIS A 57 -10.02 -19.16 -4.83
C HIS A 57 -11.48 -19.53 -4.48
N ALA A 58 -12.15 -18.81 -3.57
CA ALA A 58 -13.52 -19.13 -3.16
C ALA A 58 -14.55 -19.03 -4.31
N THR A 59 -15.45 -20.00 -4.44
CA THR A 59 -16.49 -20.03 -5.48
C THR A 59 -17.90 -19.77 -4.90
N GLY A 60 -18.86 -19.45 -5.76
CA GLY A 60 -20.27 -19.25 -5.39
C GLY A 60 -20.66 -17.81 -5.02
N VAL A 61 -21.97 -17.60 -4.81
CA VAL A 61 -22.59 -16.27 -4.62
C VAL A 61 -22.08 -15.57 -3.36
N ARG A 62 -21.94 -16.30 -2.24
CA ARG A 62 -21.38 -15.74 -0.99
C ARG A 62 -19.94 -15.27 -1.17
N ALA A 63 -19.13 -15.99 -1.95
CA ALA A 63 -17.77 -15.57 -2.26
C ALA A 63 -17.74 -14.30 -3.11
N ALA A 64 -18.63 -14.15 -4.09
CA ALA A 64 -18.73 -12.93 -4.90
C ALA A 64 -19.05 -11.68 -4.06
N VAL A 65 -19.95 -11.80 -3.08
CA VAL A 65 -20.28 -10.71 -2.15
C VAL A 65 -19.08 -10.35 -1.26
N ARG A 66 -18.40 -11.34 -0.67
CA ARG A 66 -17.20 -11.10 0.15
C ARG A 66 -16.09 -10.41 -0.66
N ARG A 67 -15.87 -10.84 -1.91
CA ARG A 67 -14.92 -10.19 -2.84
C ARG A 67 -15.27 -8.72 -3.10
N ALA A 68 -16.53 -8.41 -3.36
CA ALA A 68 -16.97 -7.04 -3.62
C ALA A 68 -16.79 -6.15 -2.38
N GLN A 69 -17.14 -6.65 -1.19
CA GLN A 69 -16.94 -5.94 0.08
C GLN A 69 -15.46 -5.71 0.37
N PHE A 70 -14.62 -6.72 0.13
CA PHE A 70 -13.18 -6.61 0.26
C PHE A 70 -12.62 -5.49 -0.62
N VAL A 71 -12.93 -5.51 -1.93
CA VAL A 71 -12.49 -4.46 -2.87
C VAL A 71 -12.94 -3.07 -2.40
N ARG A 72 -14.19 -2.92 -1.98
CA ARG A 72 -14.75 -1.64 -1.55
C ARG A 72 -14.03 -1.08 -0.31
N ARG A 73 -13.69 -1.93 0.66
CA ARG A 73 -12.93 -1.50 1.85
C ARG A 73 -11.46 -1.28 1.56
N TYR A 74 -10.90 -2.06 0.64
CA TYR A 74 -9.46 -2.09 0.43
C TYR A 74 -8.93 -0.96 -0.47
N LYS A 75 -9.72 -0.54 -1.46
CA LYS A 75 -9.36 0.55 -2.38
C LYS A 75 -8.99 1.88 -1.67
N PRO A 76 -9.77 2.40 -0.71
CA PRO A 76 -9.41 3.64 -0.02
C PRO A 76 -8.17 3.49 0.88
N LEU A 77 -7.95 2.30 1.45
CA LEU A 77 -6.75 2.04 2.26
C LEU A 77 -5.47 2.05 1.42
N LEU A 78 -5.52 1.50 0.21
CA LEU A 78 -4.41 1.58 -0.73
C LEU A 78 -4.12 3.02 -1.15
N ALA A 79 -5.16 3.78 -1.46
CA ALA A 79 -5.00 5.20 -1.79
C ALA A 79 -4.38 5.99 -0.62
N ARG A 80 -4.76 5.67 0.63
CA ARG A 80 -4.15 6.28 1.81
C ARG A 80 -2.69 5.87 2.00
N LEU A 81 -2.34 4.60 1.77
CA LEU A 81 -0.93 4.16 1.80
C LEU A 81 -0.11 4.89 0.73
N GLU A 82 -0.63 5.00 -0.48
CA GLU A 82 0.03 5.70 -1.58
C GLU A 82 0.29 7.17 -1.22
N ALA A 83 -0.72 7.89 -0.74
CA ALA A 83 -0.57 9.27 -0.27
C ALA A 83 0.44 9.40 0.87
N ALA A 84 0.45 8.46 1.84
CA ALA A 84 1.41 8.48 2.93
C ALA A 84 2.85 8.22 2.46
N ILE A 85 3.04 7.37 1.44
CA ILE A 85 4.34 7.14 0.81
C ILE A 85 4.80 8.38 0.05
N ASP A 86 3.91 9.04 -0.69
CA ASP A 86 4.24 10.28 -1.41
C ASP A 86 4.70 11.38 -0.44
N GLN A 87 3.99 11.56 0.68
CA GLN A 87 4.40 12.51 1.72
C GLN A 87 5.74 12.13 2.35
N TYR A 88 5.96 10.83 2.61
CA TYR A 88 7.24 10.34 3.14
C TYR A 88 8.40 10.58 2.16
N GLU A 89 8.17 10.40 0.86
CA GLU A 89 9.16 10.71 -0.19
C GLU A 89 9.51 12.19 -0.22
N GLN A 90 8.49 13.07 -0.22
CA GLN A 90 8.69 14.52 -0.21
C GLN A 90 9.45 14.99 1.04
N ALA A 91 9.07 14.49 2.22
CA ALA A 91 9.74 14.80 3.48
C ALA A 91 11.20 14.32 3.48
N SER A 92 11.45 13.13 2.93
CA SER A 92 12.80 12.58 2.80
C SER A 92 13.66 13.37 1.82
N ALA A 93 13.09 13.85 0.70
CA ALA A 93 13.80 14.69 -0.27
C ALA A 93 14.13 16.08 0.31
N ALA A 94 13.22 16.68 1.08
CA ALA A 94 13.46 17.95 1.76
C ALA A 94 14.59 17.85 2.81
N GLN A 95 14.68 16.73 3.53
CA GLN A 95 15.75 16.49 4.51
C GLN A 95 17.11 16.24 3.86
N ASN A 96 17.14 15.60 2.68
CA ASN A 96 18.37 15.33 1.94
C ASN A 96 18.75 16.46 0.96
N SER A 97 18.03 17.59 0.98
CA SER A 97 18.35 18.73 0.12
C SER A 97 19.55 19.51 0.69
N PRO A 98 20.58 19.82 -0.14
CA PRO A 98 21.83 20.44 0.30
C PRO A 98 21.72 21.91 0.78
N GLY A 99 20.51 22.43 0.95
CA GLY A 99 20.24 23.75 1.57
C GLY A 99 19.82 23.67 3.04
N ALA A 100 19.79 22.48 3.64
CA ALA A 100 19.47 22.28 5.07
C ALA A 100 20.68 22.48 6.00
N GLU A 101 21.83 22.91 5.48
CA GLU A 101 22.85 23.59 6.29
C GLU A 101 22.30 24.96 6.70
N ARG A 102 21.55 24.98 7.80
CA ARG A 102 21.36 26.22 8.55
C ARG A 102 22.74 26.62 9.09
N THR A 103 23.26 27.68 8.50
CA THR A 103 24.33 28.54 9.02
C THR A 103 24.06 28.93 10.49
N PRO A 104 25.13 29.21 11.26
CA PRO A 104 25.16 29.14 12.73
C PRO A 104 24.31 30.19 13.46
#